data_AF-A0A7M7T6H5-F1
#
_entry.id   AF-A0A7M7T6H5-F1
#
_cell.length_a   1.000
_cell.length_b   1.000
_cell.length_c   1.000
_cell.angle_alpha   90.00
_cell.angle_beta   90.00
_cell.angle_gamma   90.00
#
_symmetry.space_group_name_H-M   'P 1'
#
loop_
_entity.id
_entity.type
_entity.pdbx_description
1 polymer ?
#
loop_
_entity_poly.entity_id
_entity_poly.type
_entity_poly.pdbx_seq_one_letter_code
_entity_poly.pdbx_strand_id
1 'polypeptide(L)'
;MYSIVKSKPNPCAKNNGGCEQLCLLSNSTSEGYSCACELGQKLKEDQKSCVGATDQGFLMYLQGDFIHGRVIDRLGIKDNDEPRFGEVIYPVFTPSFTVEKAKVRHFAHDVRERAVYFADDIAVWRVSLVDFRNSYYGYRISIANYA
;
A
#
# COMPACT_ATOMS: atom_id res chain seq x y z
N MET A 1 -40.26 17.16 -21.77
CA MET A 1 -40.00 17.46 -20.34
C MET A 1 -38.65 16.87 -19.99
N TYR A 2 -37.59 17.68 -20.01
CA TYR A 2 -36.26 17.21 -19.63
C TYR A 2 -36.21 17.11 -18.11
N SER A 3 -36.08 15.89 -17.59
CA SER A 3 -35.75 15.69 -16.19
C SER A 3 -34.31 16.13 -15.99
N ILE A 4 -34.11 17.33 -15.44
CA ILE A 4 -32.81 17.71 -14.89
C ILE A 4 -32.64 16.79 -13.68
N VAL A 5 -31.87 15.73 -13.85
CA VAL A 5 -31.39 14.93 -12.73
C VAL A 5 -30.66 15.90 -11.81
N LYS A 6 -31.30 16.30 -10.70
CA LYS A 6 -30.62 17.08 -9.67
C LYS A 6 -29.49 16.20 -9.16
N SER A 7 -28.28 16.48 -9.61
CA SER A 7 -27.09 15.84 -9.05
C SER A 7 -27.03 16.24 -7.58
N LYS A 8 -27.06 15.24 -6.69
CA LYS A 8 -26.77 15.51 -5.28
C LYS A 8 -25.34 16.05 -5.23
N PRO A 9 -25.10 17.17 -4.53
CA PRO A 9 -23.76 17.71 -4.40
C PRO A 9 -22.86 16.66 -3.73
N ASN A 10 -21.64 16.49 -4.26
CA ASN A 10 -20.68 15.56 -3.69
C ASN A 10 -20.35 15.99 -2.24
N PRO A 11 -20.68 15.17 -1.21
CA PRO A 11 -20.45 15.54 0.19
C PRO A 11 -18.95 15.67 0.54
N CYS A 12 -18.06 15.06 -0.24
CA CYS A 12 -16.61 15.23 -0.11
C CYS A 12 -16.08 16.55 -0.68
N ALA A 13 -16.88 17.28 -1.48
CA ALA A 13 -16.38 18.46 -2.21
C ALA A 13 -15.88 19.59 -1.30
N LYS A 14 -16.42 19.69 -0.09
CA LYS A 14 -15.99 20.68 0.90
C LYS A 14 -14.98 20.04 1.86
N ASN A 15 -13.75 20.54 1.84
CA ASN A 15 -12.67 20.13 2.74
C ASN A 15 -12.47 18.59 2.80
N ASN A 16 -12.62 17.89 1.67
CA ASN A 16 -12.53 16.43 1.60
C ASN A 16 -13.46 15.69 2.60
N GLY A 17 -14.62 16.26 2.97
CA GLY A 17 -15.47 15.71 4.04
C GLY A 17 -14.79 15.69 5.43
N GLY A 18 -13.72 16.47 5.61
CA GLY A 18 -12.86 16.44 6.78
C GLY A 18 -11.94 15.22 6.86
N CYS A 19 -11.86 14.39 5.81
CA CYS A 19 -10.98 13.23 5.77
C CYS A 19 -9.52 13.66 5.56
N GLU A 20 -8.60 13.04 6.30
CA GLU A 20 -7.16 13.31 6.18
C GLU A 20 -6.61 12.87 4.83
N GLN A 21 -7.06 11.70 4.32
CA GLN A 21 -6.56 11.14 3.06
C GLN A 21 -7.70 10.95 2.05
N LEU A 22 -8.52 9.91 2.20
CA LEU A 22 -9.53 9.55 1.20
C LEU A 22 -10.94 9.81 1.73
N CYS A 23 -11.78 10.44 0.90
CA CYS A 23 -13.21 10.58 1.12
C CYS A 23 -13.97 9.75 0.08
N LEU A 24 -14.60 8.67 0.53
CA LEU A 24 -15.28 7.71 -0.33
C LEU A 24 -16.79 7.85 -0.18
N LEU A 25 -17.51 8.00 -1.29
CA LEU A 25 -18.97 8.02 -1.27
C LEU A 25 -19.51 6.71 -0.72
N SER A 26 -20.45 6.82 0.21
CA SER A 26 -21.04 5.66 0.88
C SER A 26 -22.51 5.91 1.16
N ASN A 27 -23.33 4.87 0.98
CA ASN A 27 -24.74 4.87 1.39
C ASN A 27 -24.94 4.32 2.81
N SER A 28 -23.89 3.82 3.46
CA SER A 28 -23.96 3.23 4.80
C SER A 28 -23.92 4.27 5.92
N THR A 29 -23.56 5.51 5.62
CA THR A 29 -23.51 6.62 6.59
C THR A 29 -24.58 7.65 6.28
N SER A 30 -25.07 8.33 7.31
CA SER A 30 -26.02 9.44 7.16
C SER A 30 -25.44 10.63 6.39
N GLU A 31 -24.11 10.76 6.38
CA GLU A 31 -23.37 11.85 5.74
C GLU A 31 -23.22 11.65 4.22
N GLY A 32 -23.45 10.42 3.72
CA GLY A 32 -23.28 10.08 2.30
C GLY A 32 -21.85 9.78 1.88
N TYR A 33 -20.93 9.67 2.84
CA TYR A 33 -19.52 9.31 2.63
C TYR A 33 -18.90 8.71 3.90
N SER A 34 -17.74 8.08 3.75
CA SER A 34 -16.88 7.61 4.83
C SER A 34 -15.42 7.93 4.50
N CYS A 35 -14.61 8.19 5.52
CA CYS A 35 -13.17 8.35 5.30
C CYS A 35 -12.47 7.01 5.23
N ALA A 36 -11.39 6.96 4.46
CA ALA A 36 -10.48 5.83 4.41
C ALA A 36 -9.03 6.33 4.36
N CYS A 37 -8.11 5.46 4.76
CA CYS A 37 -6.69 5.73 4.72
C CYS A 37 -6.04 5.01 3.54
N GLU A 38 -4.89 5.52 3.12
CA GLU A 38 -4.02 4.88 2.15
C GLU A 38 -3.47 3.56 2.70
N LEU A 39 -2.86 2.76 1.81
CA LEU A 39 -2.21 1.51 2.19
C LEU A 39 -1.19 1.72 3.31
N GLY A 40 -1.10 0.75 4.21
CA GLY A 40 -0.20 0.83 5.37
C GLY A 40 -0.64 1.83 6.45
N GLN A 41 -1.85 2.37 6.37
CA GLN A 41 -2.43 3.24 7.39
C GLN A 41 -3.81 2.76 7.84
N LYS A 42 -4.18 3.09 9.07
CA LYS A 42 -5.46 2.76 9.69
C LYS A 42 -6.20 4.04 10.06
N LEU A 43 -7.52 4.02 9.86
CA LEU A 43 -8.40 5.09 10.30
C LEU A 43 -8.46 5.11 11.84
N LYS A 44 -8.25 6.28 12.43
CA LYS A 44 -8.35 6.52 13.87
C LYS A 44 -9.81 6.46 14.33
N GLU A 45 -9.99 6.45 15.64
CA GLU A 45 -11.31 6.40 16.28
C GLU A 45 -12.19 7.61 15.91
N ASP A 46 -11.59 8.76 15.58
CA ASP A 46 -12.30 9.95 15.11
C ASP A 46 -12.95 9.80 13.72
N GLN A 47 -12.73 8.67 13.03
CA GLN A 47 -13.25 8.37 11.69
C GLN A 47 -12.84 9.36 10.60
N LYS A 48 -11.81 10.19 10.83
CA LYS A 48 -11.35 11.22 9.89
C LYS A 48 -9.84 11.17 9.65
N SER A 49 -9.06 10.88 10.69
CA SER A 49 -7.60 10.87 10.66
C SER A 49 -6.99 9.49 10.51
N CYS A 50 -5.75 9.46 10.04
CA CYS A 50 -5.00 8.25 9.75
C CYS A 50 -3.81 8.09 10.70
N VAL A 51 -3.45 6.84 10.98
CA VAL A 51 -2.26 6.46 11.75
C VAL A 51 -1.52 5.35 11.00
N GLY A 52 -0.19 5.35 11.06
CA GLY A 52 0.63 4.30 10.44
C GLY A 52 0.29 2.92 11.01
N ALA A 53 -0.13 1.99 10.16
CA ALA A 53 -0.30 0.59 10.54
C ALA A 53 1.05 -0.13 10.72
N THR A 54 2.15 0.50 10.29
CA THR A 54 3.52 -0.01 10.44
C THR A 54 3.95 -0.20 11.89
N ASP A 55 3.28 0.44 12.85
CA ASP A 55 3.56 0.28 14.28
C ASP A 55 3.20 -1.13 14.80
N GLN A 56 2.41 -1.89 14.04
CA GLN A 56 1.86 -3.19 14.44
C GLN A 56 2.60 -4.39 13.81
N GLY A 57 3.65 -4.13 13.03
CA GLY A 57 4.39 -5.16 12.30
C GLY A 57 3.60 -5.79 11.15
N PHE A 58 4.30 -6.30 10.14
CA PHE A 58 3.67 -6.88 8.96
C PHE A 58 4.53 -7.99 8.36
N LEU A 59 3.90 -8.89 7.61
CA LEU A 59 4.53 -10.01 6.94
C LEU A 59 4.90 -9.58 5.54
N MET A 60 6.16 -9.74 5.17
CA MET A 60 6.61 -9.61 3.79
C MET A 60 6.94 -10.97 3.22
N TYR A 61 6.51 -11.22 1.98
CA TYR A 61 6.79 -12.46 1.28
C TYR A 61 6.81 -12.28 -0.23
N LEU A 62 7.53 -13.18 -0.90
CA LEU A 62 7.54 -13.29 -2.36
C LEU A 62 6.42 -14.22 -2.82
N GLN A 63 5.67 -13.79 -3.82
CA GLN A 63 4.70 -14.63 -4.53
C GLN A 63 4.80 -14.34 -6.03
N GLY A 64 5.32 -15.30 -6.79
CA GLY A 64 5.67 -15.08 -8.19
C GLY A 64 6.73 -14.00 -8.32
N ASP A 65 6.46 -13.00 -9.15
CA ASP A 65 7.38 -11.88 -9.42
C ASP A 65 7.06 -10.64 -8.57
N PHE A 66 6.35 -10.82 -7.46
CA PHE A 66 5.93 -9.71 -6.59
C PHE A 66 6.32 -9.95 -5.14
N ILE A 67 6.86 -8.91 -4.52
CA ILE A 67 7.00 -8.82 -3.06
C ILE A 67 5.72 -8.16 -2.51
N HIS A 68 5.04 -8.89 -1.64
CA HIS A 68 3.85 -8.42 -0.94
C HIS A 68 4.18 -8.08 0.50
N GLY A 69 3.41 -7.15 1.07
CA GLY A 69 3.39 -6.88 2.51
C GLY A 69 1.95 -6.93 3.00
N ARG A 70 1.68 -7.81 3.97
CA ARG A 70 0.36 -8.00 4.57
C ARG A 70 0.43 -7.71 6.05
N VAL A 71 -0.57 -7.03 6.58
CA VAL A 71 -0.74 -6.93 8.04
C VAL A 71 -0.79 -8.35 8.62
N ILE A 72 0.04 -8.65 9.63
CA ILE A 72 0.05 -9.97 10.31
C ILE A 72 -1.19 -10.11 11.18
N ASP A 73 -1.68 -8.98 11.65
CA ASP A 73 -2.53 -8.92 12.80
C ASP A 73 -4.01 -8.87 12.36
N ARG A 74 -4.85 -9.60 13.10
CA ARG A 74 -6.31 -9.74 12.88
C ARG A 74 -7.05 -8.44 13.24
N LEU A 75 -6.49 -7.29 12.87
CA LEU A 75 -6.77 -5.99 13.48
C LEU A 75 -8.02 -5.33 12.91
N GLY A 76 -9.16 -5.83 13.36
CA GLY A 76 -10.46 -5.25 13.08
C GLY A 76 -11.57 -6.26 12.87
N ILE A 77 -11.27 -7.56 12.88
CA ILE A 77 -12.30 -8.60 12.91
C ILE A 77 -12.94 -8.55 14.30
N LYS A 78 -13.97 -7.71 14.48
CA LYS A 78 -15.09 -8.15 15.30
C LYS A 78 -15.66 -9.37 14.57
N ASP A 79 -16.11 -10.40 15.30
CA ASP A 79 -16.50 -11.72 14.77
C ASP A 79 -17.51 -11.75 13.58
N ASN A 80 -17.98 -10.60 13.09
CA ASN A 80 -18.88 -10.41 11.95
C ASN A 80 -18.35 -9.50 10.82
N ASP A 81 -17.15 -8.91 10.95
CA ASP A 81 -16.54 -8.11 9.89
C ASP A 81 -15.67 -8.98 8.98
N GLU A 82 -15.90 -8.88 7.67
CA GLU A 82 -15.14 -9.62 6.65
C GLU A 82 -13.63 -9.31 6.79
N PRO A 83 -12.75 -10.33 6.78
CA PRO A 83 -11.32 -10.14 6.92
C PRO A 83 -10.79 -9.30 5.75
N ARG A 84 -10.57 -8.01 5.99
CA ARG A 84 -9.87 -7.15 5.06
C ARG A 84 -8.37 -7.46 5.15
N PHE A 85 -7.89 -8.34 4.27
CA PHE A 85 -6.45 -8.56 4.06
C PHE A 85 -5.80 -7.30 3.48
N GLY A 86 -5.53 -6.30 4.32
CA GLY A 86 -4.92 -5.03 3.92
C GLY A 86 -3.48 -5.22 3.48
N GLU A 87 -3.15 -4.78 2.26
CA GLU A 87 -1.75 -4.57 1.89
C GLU A 87 -1.18 -3.37 2.66
N VAL A 88 0.06 -3.50 3.10
CA VAL A 88 0.79 -2.42 3.79
C VAL A 88 1.82 -1.75 2.90
N ILE A 89 2.20 -2.42 1.82
CA ILE A 89 3.08 -1.90 0.78
C ILE A 89 2.41 -2.17 -0.56
N TYR A 90 2.66 -1.31 -1.52
CA TYR A 90 2.26 -1.58 -2.89
C TYR A 90 3.04 -2.81 -3.41
N PRO A 91 2.44 -3.63 -4.29
CA PRO A 91 3.13 -4.78 -4.87
C PRO A 91 4.42 -4.32 -5.56
N VAL A 92 5.56 -4.78 -5.05
CA VAL A 92 6.85 -4.48 -5.66
C VAL A 92 7.11 -5.54 -6.71
N PHE A 93 7.14 -5.14 -7.99
CA PHE A 93 7.50 -6.02 -9.07
C PHE A 93 9.01 -6.27 -9.05
N THR A 94 9.41 -7.53 -9.04
CA THR A 94 10.80 -7.97 -9.13
C THR A 94 11.02 -8.56 -10.53
N PRO A 95 11.25 -7.71 -11.55
CA PRO A 95 11.39 -8.17 -12.92
C PRO A 95 12.56 -9.15 -13.06
N SER A 96 12.26 -10.35 -13.56
CA SER A 96 13.28 -11.30 -14.01
C SER A 96 13.71 -10.94 -15.43
N PHE A 97 14.74 -10.10 -15.57
CA PHE A 97 15.22 -9.64 -16.88
C PHE A 97 16.09 -10.65 -17.65
N THR A 98 16.25 -11.88 -17.16
CA THR A 98 17.14 -12.87 -17.75
C THR A 98 16.45 -14.05 -18.40
N VAL A 99 17.15 -14.61 -19.40
CA VAL A 99 16.70 -15.74 -20.24
C VAL A 99 16.42 -16.98 -19.39
N GLU A 100 17.25 -17.21 -18.37
CA GLU A 100 16.92 -18.08 -17.25
C GLU A 100 16.23 -17.21 -16.22
N LYS A 101 14.99 -17.50 -15.83
CA LYS A 101 14.23 -16.67 -14.89
C LYS A 101 15.07 -16.43 -13.62
N ALA A 102 15.68 -15.25 -13.46
CA ALA A 102 16.39 -14.87 -12.27
C ALA A 102 15.36 -14.78 -11.15
N LYS A 103 15.30 -15.84 -10.34
CA LYS A 103 14.41 -15.88 -9.19
C LYS A 103 15.08 -15.13 -8.06
N VAL A 104 14.33 -14.24 -7.42
CA VAL A 104 14.78 -13.58 -6.20
C VAL A 104 15.21 -14.66 -5.20
N ARG A 105 16.48 -14.60 -4.78
CA ARG A 105 17.07 -15.56 -3.84
C ARG A 105 16.85 -15.11 -2.41
N HIS A 106 17.03 -13.80 -2.19
CA HIS A 106 16.92 -13.16 -0.89
C HIS A 106 16.29 -11.79 -1.05
N PHE A 107 15.50 -11.36 -0.06
CA PHE A 107 15.02 -10.00 0.03
C PHE A 107 15.03 -9.54 1.48
N ALA A 108 15.17 -8.23 1.68
CA ALA A 108 15.18 -7.56 2.96
C ALA A 108 14.46 -6.22 2.85
N HIS A 109 13.92 -5.74 3.97
CA HIS A 109 13.22 -4.47 4.06
C HIS A 109 13.95 -3.54 5.03
N ASP A 110 14.23 -2.32 4.60
CA ASP A 110 14.72 -1.25 5.47
C ASP A 110 13.56 -0.35 5.86
N VAL A 111 13.19 -0.40 7.14
CA VAL A 111 12.10 0.39 7.72
C VAL A 111 12.42 1.89 7.74
N ARG A 112 13.70 2.27 7.90
CA ARG A 112 14.13 3.67 8.00
C ARG A 112 14.15 4.32 6.62
N GLU A 113 14.69 3.62 5.63
CA GLU A 113 14.74 4.10 4.26
C GLU A 113 13.41 3.89 3.50
N ARG A 114 12.48 3.11 4.07
CA ARG A 114 11.24 2.67 3.41
C ARG A 114 11.54 2.10 2.03
N ALA A 115 12.42 1.10 2.00
CA ALA A 115 12.90 0.48 0.78
C ALA A 115 12.99 -1.04 0.92
N VAL A 116 12.81 -1.72 -0.22
CA VAL A 116 13.03 -3.16 -0.35
C VAL A 116 14.29 -3.40 -1.14
N TYR A 117 15.14 -4.27 -0.60
CA TYR A 117 16.34 -4.76 -1.24
C TYR A 117 16.11 -6.21 -1.61
N PHE A 118 16.44 -6.58 -2.84
CA PHE A 118 16.38 -7.97 -3.25
C PHE A 118 17.58 -8.34 -4.11
N ALA A 119 18.00 -9.59 -4.00
CA ALA A 119 19.15 -10.12 -4.72
C ALA A 119 18.71 -11.31 -5.58
N ASP A 120 19.17 -11.31 -6.82
CA ASP A 120 19.10 -12.44 -7.73
C ASP A 120 20.52 -12.95 -8.03
N ASP A 121 20.66 -13.84 -9.01
CA ASP A 121 21.94 -14.46 -9.37
C ASP A 121 22.92 -13.47 -10.07
N ILE A 122 22.51 -12.22 -10.34
CA ILE A 122 23.22 -11.25 -11.19
C ILE A 122 23.46 -9.91 -10.47
N ALA A 123 22.53 -9.49 -9.62
CA ALA A 123 22.51 -8.15 -9.06
C ALA A 123 21.75 -8.05 -7.73
N VAL A 124 22.10 -7.00 -6.99
CA VAL A 124 21.30 -6.47 -5.90
C VAL A 124 20.50 -5.27 -6.41
N TRP A 125 19.23 -5.24 -6.08
CA TRP A 125 18.28 -4.23 -6.49
C TRP A 125 17.75 -3.50 -5.26
N ARG A 126 17.44 -2.21 -5.43
CA ARG A 126 16.73 -1.40 -4.44
C ARG A 126 15.47 -0.80 -5.05
N VAL A 127 14.38 -0.89 -4.31
CA VAL A 127 13.08 -0.31 -4.66
C VAL A 127 12.61 0.58 -3.52
N SER A 128 12.29 1.84 -3.82
CA SER A 128 11.67 2.76 -2.85
C SER A 128 10.19 2.43 -2.71
N LEU A 129 9.70 2.35 -1.47
CA LEU A 129 8.28 2.13 -1.15
C LEU A 129 7.49 3.44 -0.98
N VAL A 130 8.16 4.60 -1.07
CA VAL A 130 7.52 5.91 -0.92
C VAL A 130 7.18 6.54 -2.28
N ASP A 131 7.91 6.15 -3.33
CA ASP A 131 7.72 6.70 -4.67
C ASP A 131 7.15 5.65 -5.62
N PHE A 132 5.81 5.62 -5.70
CA PHE A 132 5.06 4.66 -6.54
C PHE A 132 5.35 4.81 -8.03
N ARG A 133 5.77 5.99 -8.49
CA ARG A 133 6.13 6.19 -9.91
C ARG A 133 7.41 5.44 -10.28
N ASN A 134 8.30 5.23 -9.32
CA ASN A 134 9.58 4.54 -9.51
C ASN A 134 9.66 3.15 -8.85
N SER A 135 8.63 2.76 -8.09
CA SER A 135 8.56 1.45 -7.41
C SER A 135 8.59 0.26 -8.37
N TYR A 136 8.19 0.47 -9.64
CA TYR A 136 8.14 -0.58 -10.66
C TYR A 136 9.49 -0.96 -11.26
N TYR A 137 10.45 -0.03 -11.28
CA TYR A 137 11.70 -0.21 -12.01
C TYR A 137 12.84 -0.62 -11.10
N GLY A 138 12.83 -0.15 -9.84
CA GLY A 138 13.98 -0.26 -8.96
C GLY A 138 15.24 0.30 -9.61
N TYR A 139 16.38 0.21 -8.94
CA TYR A 139 17.66 0.39 -9.60
C TYR A 139 18.67 -0.60 -9.07
N ARG A 140 19.58 -1.00 -9.97
CA ARG A 140 20.68 -1.89 -9.64
C ARG A 140 21.65 -1.15 -8.73
N ILE A 141 21.94 -1.74 -7.58
CA ILE A 141 23.01 -1.25 -6.71
C ILE A 141 24.34 -1.79 -7.26
N SER A 142 25.26 -0.88 -7.57
CA SER A 142 26.64 -1.27 -7.86
C SER A 142 27.35 -1.58 -6.55
N ILE A 143 27.82 -2.82 -6.40
CA ILE A 143 28.57 -3.28 -5.22
C ILE A 143 30.05 -2.88 -5.27
N ALA A 144 30.45 -2.02 -6.23
CA ALA A 144 31.85 -1.69 -6.52
C ALA A 144 32.63 -0.98 -5.39
N ASN A 145 31.99 -0.66 -4.25
CA ASN A 145 32.61 0.08 -3.14
C ASN A 145 32.59 -0.67 -1.79
N TYR A 146 32.37 -1.99 -1.78
CA TYR A 146 32.45 -2.82 -0.56
C TYR A 146 33.57 -3.87 -0.66
N ALA A 147 34.77 -3.44 -1.05
CA ALA A 147 36.00 -4.22 -0.98
C ALA A 147 37.11 -3.40 -0.30
#